data_AF-K1LVT9-F1
#
_entry.id   AF-K1LVT9-F1
#
_cell.length_a   1.000
_cell.length_b   1.000
_cell.length_c   1.000
_cell.angle_alpha   90.00
_cell.angle_beta   90.00
_cell.angle_gamma   90.00
#
_symmetry.space_group_name_H-M   'P 1'
#
loop_
_entity.id
_entity.type
_entity.pdbx_description
1 polymer ?
#
loop_
_entity_poly.entity_id
_entity_poly.type
_entity_poly.pdbx_seq_one_letter_code
_entity_poly.pdbx_strand_id
1 'polypeptide(L)'
;MLERVPGIEKVLDKEGKQKYHLDHPRAGELIAVADKNSWFTYYFWLDDNKAPDYARTVDIHRKPGYDPVETLADPEIKFLKGKIGMKLLKKKLGFRYLMDVISLDASLVKGSHGRMPEDKLDWPIFVESETSEQNSGEIEPTEVFERIYKTVMR
;
A
#
# COMPACT_ATOMS: atom_id res chain seq x y z
N MET A 1 -13.84 -7.01 19.39
CA MET A 1 -14.09 -5.82 18.56
C MET A 1 -12.76 -5.35 18.04
N LEU A 2 -12.63 -5.16 16.72
CA LEU A 2 -11.37 -4.88 16.01
C LEU A 2 -10.70 -3.58 16.47
N GLU A 3 -11.48 -2.64 17.01
CA GLU A 3 -11.09 -1.35 17.57
C GLU A 3 -10.14 -1.47 18.76
N ARG A 4 -10.02 -2.65 19.38
CA ARG A 4 -9.07 -2.92 20.46
C ARG A 4 -7.74 -3.48 19.97
N VAL A 5 -7.61 -3.76 18.67
CA VAL A 5 -6.37 -4.27 18.08
C VAL A 5 -5.40 -3.09 17.92
N PRO A 6 -4.20 -3.16 18.51
CA PRO A 6 -3.18 -2.13 18.30
C PRO A 6 -2.91 -1.90 16.81
N GLY A 7 -2.76 -0.65 16.40
CA GLY A 7 -2.56 -0.28 15.00
C GLY A 7 -3.83 0.02 14.22
N ILE A 8 -5.01 -0.33 14.74
CA ILE A 8 -6.31 0.05 14.14
C ILE A 8 -6.81 1.33 14.79
N GLU A 9 -6.90 2.41 14.01
CA GLU A 9 -7.40 3.71 14.48
C GLU A 9 -8.92 3.80 14.42
N LYS A 10 -9.52 3.29 13.34
CA LYS A 10 -10.97 3.37 13.10
C LYS A 10 -11.48 2.07 12.50
N VAL A 11 -12.72 1.74 12.85
CA VAL A 11 -13.51 0.72 12.19
C VAL A 11 -14.81 1.39 11.76
N LEU A 12 -15.05 1.45 10.46
CA LEU A 12 -16.21 2.09 9.87
C LEU A 12 -17.27 1.03 9.58
N ASP A 13 -18.40 1.15 10.25
CA ASP A 13 -19.63 0.41 9.95
C ASP A 13 -20.44 1.13 8.86
N LYS A 14 -21.74 0.84 8.74
CA LYS A 14 -22.60 1.48 7.74
C LYS A 14 -22.65 3.01 7.88
N GLU A 15 -22.85 3.52 9.09
CA GLU A 15 -22.93 4.97 9.33
C GLU A 15 -21.57 5.63 9.09
N GLY A 16 -20.49 5.00 9.55
CA GLY A 16 -19.13 5.43 9.28
C GLY A 16 -18.84 5.50 7.77
N LYS A 17 -19.16 4.44 7.02
CA LYS A 17 -18.95 4.41 5.56
C LYS A 17 -19.72 5.52 4.86
N GLN A 18 -20.95 5.83 5.26
CA GLN A 18 -21.72 6.93 4.67
C GLN A 18 -21.05 8.28 4.93
N LYS A 19 -20.63 8.52 6.18
CA LYS A 19 -19.94 9.76 6.57
C LYS A 19 -18.65 10.01 5.78
N TYR A 20 -17.93 8.95 5.43
CA TYR A 20 -16.67 9.04 4.67
C TYR A 20 -16.85 8.83 3.17
N HIS A 21 -18.08 8.79 2.64
CA HIS A 21 -18.37 8.54 1.22
C HIS A 21 -17.83 7.19 0.70
N LEU A 22 -17.79 6.17 1.56
CA LEU A 22 -17.33 4.80 1.29
C LEU A 22 -18.48 3.77 1.24
N ASP A 23 -19.74 4.18 1.40
CA ASP A 23 -20.91 3.28 1.34
C ASP A 23 -21.21 2.87 -0.11
N HIS A 24 -20.41 1.94 -0.64
CA HIS A 24 -20.51 1.42 -2.00
C HIS A 24 -20.86 -0.09 -1.98
N PRO A 25 -21.64 -0.62 -2.93
CA PRO A 25 -21.94 -2.06 -3.04
C PRO A 25 -20.73 -3.00 -3.20
N ARG A 26 -19.52 -2.46 -3.36
CA ARG A 26 -18.25 -3.19 -3.49
C ARG A 26 -17.37 -3.05 -2.24
N ALA A 27 -17.80 -2.24 -1.27
CA ALA A 27 -17.13 -2.15 0.02
C ALA A 27 -17.53 -3.37 0.87
N GLY A 28 -16.61 -3.83 1.72
CA GLY A 28 -16.93 -4.83 2.74
C GLY A 28 -17.96 -4.31 3.75
N GLU A 29 -18.45 -5.20 4.61
CA GLU A 29 -19.38 -4.87 5.69
C GLU A 29 -18.77 -3.82 6.64
N LEU A 30 -17.46 -3.96 6.91
CA LEU A 30 -16.66 -3.05 7.71
C LEU A 30 -15.42 -2.57 6.93
N ILE A 31 -14.94 -1.37 7.25
CA ILE A 31 -13.65 -0.86 6.77
C ILE A 31 -12.78 -0.53 7.99
N ALA A 32 -11.62 -1.19 8.12
CA ALA A 32 -10.63 -0.83 9.12
C ALA A 32 -9.62 0.17 8.54
N VAL A 33 -9.30 1.22 9.30
CA VAL A 33 -8.28 2.21 8.96
C VAL A 33 -7.17 2.12 9.99
N ALA A 34 -5.94 1.92 9.51
CA ALA A 34 -4.76 1.87 10.36
C ALA A 34 -4.42 3.25 10.93
N ASP A 35 -3.75 3.27 12.08
CA ASP A 35 -3.13 4.50 12.60
C ASP A 35 -1.95 4.95 11.72
N LYS A 36 -1.43 6.16 12.00
CA LYS A 36 -0.35 6.77 11.22
C LYS A 36 0.96 5.98 11.15
N ASN A 37 1.18 5.03 12.07
CA ASN A 37 2.42 4.26 12.18
C ASN A 37 2.22 2.78 11.80
N SER A 38 1.05 2.43 11.28
CA SER A 38 0.65 1.05 11.03
C SER A 38 0.15 0.86 9.60
N TRP A 39 0.26 -0.38 9.11
CA TRP A 39 -0.30 -0.79 7.83
C TRP A 39 -0.73 -2.25 7.90
N PHE A 40 -1.62 -2.68 7.01
CA PHE A 40 -2.15 -4.05 6.99
C PHE A 40 -1.40 -4.90 5.97
N THR A 41 -0.85 -6.03 6.42
CA THR A 41 -0.31 -7.08 5.55
C THR A 41 -1.45 -7.96 5.02
N TYR A 42 -1.25 -8.64 3.89
CA TYR A 42 -2.24 -9.61 3.38
C TYR A 42 -2.10 -11.00 4.00
N TYR A 43 -1.15 -11.20 4.92
CA TYR A 43 -0.79 -12.52 5.44
C TYR A 43 -1.98 -13.14 6.18
N PHE A 44 -2.64 -14.09 5.53
CA PHE A 44 -3.77 -14.82 6.09
C PHE A 44 -3.34 -16.06 6.89
N TRP A 45 -2.03 -16.31 6.98
CA TRP A 45 -1.42 -17.35 7.81
C TRP A 45 -0.86 -16.75 9.10
N LEU A 46 -0.87 -17.52 10.18
CA LEU A 46 -0.34 -17.10 11.49
C LEU A 46 1.04 -17.71 11.80
N ASP A 47 1.48 -18.67 10.99
CA ASP A 47 2.74 -19.40 11.14
C ASP A 47 3.46 -19.37 9.79
N ASP A 48 4.63 -18.75 9.74
CA ASP A 48 5.42 -18.59 8.52
C ASP A 48 5.89 -19.92 7.92
N ASN A 49 5.88 -21.01 8.69
CA ASN A 49 6.13 -22.35 8.15
C ASN A 49 4.95 -22.87 7.29
N LYS A 50 3.78 -22.23 7.39
CA LYS A 50 2.59 -22.49 6.59
C LYS A 50 2.38 -21.44 5.50
N ALA A 51 3.32 -20.50 5.35
CA ALA A 51 3.27 -19.51 4.29
C ALA A 51 3.27 -20.22 2.92
N PRO A 52 2.44 -19.80 1.95
CA PRO A 52 2.49 -20.34 0.60
C PRO A 52 3.86 -20.13 -0.06
N ASP A 53 4.29 -21.07 -0.92
CA ASP A 53 5.59 -20.98 -1.61
C ASP A 53 5.80 -19.64 -2.34
N TYR A 54 4.73 -19.07 -2.88
CA TYR A 54 4.77 -17.81 -3.62
C TYR A 54 5.09 -16.60 -2.72
N ALA A 55 4.88 -16.69 -1.40
CA ALA A 55 5.05 -15.57 -0.47
C ALA A 55 6.49 -15.05 -0.45
N ARG A 56 7.47 -15.95 -0.62
CA ARG A 56 8.91 -15.64 -0.67
C ARG A 56 9.40 -15.24 -2.07
N THR A 57 8.49 -15.00 -3.00
CA THR A 57 8.78 -14.65 -4.40
C THR A 57 7.98 -13.43 -4.84
N VAL A 58 8.36 -12.86 -5.99
CA VAL A 58 7.53 -11.91 -6.74
C VAL A 58 6.62 -12.72 -7.67
N ASP A 59 5.34 -12.87 -7.31
CA ASP A 59 4.36 -13.69 -8.04
C ASP A 59 2.97 -13.03 -8.01
N ILE A 60 2.84 -11.99 -8.83
CA ILE A 60 1.65 -11.13 -8.91
C ILE A 60 0.38 -11.87 -9.34
N HIS A 61 0.50 -13.07 -9.92
CA HIS A 61 -0.66 -13.82 -10.41
C HIS A 61 -1.25 -14.75 -9.35
N ARG A 62 -0.43 -15.19 -8.38
CA ARG A 62 -0.87 -16.09 -7.30
C ARG A 62 -1.15 -15.36 -6.00
N LYS A 63 -0.53 -14.20 -5.80
CA LYS A 63 -0.76 -13.39 -4.59
C LYS A 63 -2.14 -12.73 -4.63
N PRO A 64 -2.88 -12.74 -3.50
CA PRO A 64 -4.22 -12.16 -3.43
C PRO A 64 -4.21 -10.62 -3.46
N GLY A 65 -3.04 -10.00 -3.27
CA GLY A 65 -2.85 -8.55 -3.31
C GLY A 65 -1.37 -8.21 -3.41
N TYR A 66 -1.09 -6.91 -3.57
CA TYR A 66 0.27 -6.39 -3.59
C TYR A 66 0.93 -6.50 -2.20
N ASP A 67 2.16 -7.00 -2.15
CA ASP A 67 2.99 -7.07 -0.95
C ASP A 67 4.18 -6.12 -1.06
N PRO A 68 4.23 -5.01 -0.31
CA PRO A 68 5.36 -4.10 -0.36
C PRO A 68 6.71 -4.76 -0.01
N VAL A 69 6.70 -5.86 0.77
CA VAL A 69 7.93 -6.60 1.13
C VAL A 69 8.58 -7.25 -0.10
N GLU A 70 7.86 -7.47 -1.21
CA GLU A 70 8.42 -8.00 -2.47
C GLU A 70 9.54 -7.18 -3.08
N THR A 71 9.63 -5.91 -2.71
CA THR A 71 10.72 -5.02 -3.17
C THR A 71 12.01 -5.21 -2.37
N LEU A 72 11.97 -6.02 -1.32
CA LEU A 72 13.04 -6.20 -0.35
C LEU A 72 13.51 -7.66 -0.35
N ALA A 73 14.82 -7.85 -0.52
CA ALA A 73 15.41 -9.16 -0.34
C ALA A 73 15.47 -9.52 1.16
N ASP A 74 15.30 -10.79 1.47
CA ASP A 74 15.35 -11.31 2.83
C ASP A 74 16.74 -11.11 3.46
N PRO A 75 16.86 -10.26 4.50
CA PRO A 75 18.14 -9.94 5.13
C PRO A 75 18.79 -11.16 5.80
N GLU A 76 18.02 -12.18 6.13
CA GLU A 76 18.53 -13.43 6.72
C GLU A 76 19.31 -14.29 5.69
N ILE A 77 19.22 -13.97 4.40
CA ILE A 77 20.00 -14.64 3.35
C ILE A 77 21.45 -14.14 3.38
N LYS A 78 22.30 -14.83 4.16
CA LYS A 78 23.73 -14.52 4.36
C LYS A 78 24.54 -14.28 3.07
N PHE A 79 24.23 -14.99 1.98
CA PHE A 79 24.93 -14.84 0.70
C PHE A 79 23.96 -14.63 -0.47
N LEU A 80 23.18 -13.54 -0.38
CA LEU A 80 22.13 -13.20 -1.35
C LEU A 80 22.63 -13.21 -2.81
N LYS A 81 23.75 -12.55 -3.12
CA LYS A 81 24.30 -12.50 -4.49
C LYS A 81 24.60 -13.89 -5.04
N GLY A 82 25.14 -14.78 -4.22
CA GLY A 82 25.41 -16.16 -4.62
C GLY A 82 24.14 -16.98 -4.83
N LYS A 83 23.14 -16.84 -3.94
CA LYS A 83 21.84 -17.47 -4.11
C LYS A 83 21.21 -17.04 -5.44
N ILE A 84 21.17 -15.74 -5.72
CA ILE A 84 20.67 -15.19 -6.99
C ILE A 84 21.47 -15.74 -8.17
N GLY A 85 22.81 -15.69 -8.12
CA GLY A 85 23.67 -16.21 -9.19
C GLY A 85 23.41 -17.69 -9.50
N MET A 86 23.24 -18.52 -8.48
CA MET A 86 22.89 -19.94 -8.62
C MET A 86 21.50 -20.13 -9.23
N LYS A 87 20.50 -19.34 -8.82
CA LYS A 87 19.14 -19.40 -9.40
C LYS A 87 19.14 -18.98 -10.87
N LEU A 88 19.90 -17.93 -11.23
CA LEU A 88 20.07 -17.49 -12.61
C LEU A 88 20.83 -18.53 -13.46
N LEU A 89 21.82 -19.22 -12.90
CA LEU A 89 22.48 -20.33 -13.58
C LEU A 89 21.50 -21.48 -13.87
N LYS A 90 20.69 -21.89 -12.88
CA LYS A 90 19.62 -22.88 -13.08
C LYS A 90 18.65 -22.47 -14.17
N LYS A 91 18.20 -21.20 -14.17
CA LYS A 91 17.38 -20.60 -15.24
C LYS A 91 18.06 -20.75 -16.59
N LYS A 92 19.34 -20.35 -16.69
CA LYS A 92 20.11 -20.40 -17.95
C LYS A 92 20.28 -21.82 -18.48
N LEU A 93 20.38 -22.82 -17.59
CA LEU A 93 20.48 -24.24 -17.93
C LEU A 93 19.12 -24.90 -18.21
N GLY A 94 18.00 -24.16 -18.15
CA GLY A 94 16.67 -24.67 -18.45
C GLY A 94 15.98 -25.43 -17.31
N PHE A 95 16.53 -25.39 -16.09
CA PHE A 95 15.88 -26.00 -14.94
C PHE A 95 14.73 -25.14 -14.43
N ARG A 96 13.70 -25.81 -13.88
CA ARG A 96 12.68 -25.14 -13.08
C ARG A 96 13.33 -24.51 -11.85
N TYR A 97 13.02 -23.25 -11.58
CA TYR A 97 13.54 -22.50 -10.44
C TYR A 97 12.49 -21.53 -9.90
N LEU A 98 12.64 -21.12 -8.64
CA LEU A 98 11.91 -20.03 -8.01
C LEU A 98 12.92 -18.97 -7.54
N MET A 99 12.60 -17.70 -7.72
CA MET A 99 13.36 -16.57 -7.16
C MET A 99 12.87 -16.29 -5.73
N ASP A 100 13.17 -17.22 -4.84
CA ASP A 100 12.75 -17.29 -3.43
C ASP A 100 13.65 -16.43 -2.51
N VAL A 101 13.72 -15.14 -2.80
CA VAL A 101 14.62 -14.20 -2.12
C VAL A 101 13.89 -13.12 -1.34
N ILE A 102 12.55 -13.15 -1.29
CA ILE A 102 11.73 -12.14 -0.61
C ILE A 102 11.52 -12.55 0.86
N SER A 103 11.59 -11.56 1.77
CA SER A 103 11.33 -11.76 3.19
C SER A 103 9.85 -11.98 3.48
N LEU A 104 9.53 -12.58 4.63
CA LEU A 104 8.19 -12.53 5.21
C LEU A 104 8.10 -11.50 6.35
N ASP A 105 9.20 -10.78 6.64
CA ASP A 105 9.21 -9.75 7.66
C ASP A 105 8.61 -8.44 7.13
N ALA A 106 7.34 -8.22 7.47
CA ALA A 106 6.61 -7.00 7.14
C ALA A 106 7.21 -5.74 7.81
N SER A 107 8.00 -5.87 8.88
CA SER A 107 8.61 -4.73 9.54
C SER A 107 9.69 -4.04 8.68
N LEU A 108 10.17 -4.70 7.63
CA LEU A 108 11.12 -4.13 6.67
C LEU A 108 10.51 -2.98 5.86
N VAL A 109 9.19 -2.98 5.68
CA VAL A 109 8.45 -1.91 5.03
C VAL A 109 8.29 -0.75 6.00
N LYS A 110 8.83 0.42 5.65
CA LYS A 110 8.86 1.61 6.51
C LYS A 110 7.80 2.66 6.20
N GLY A 111 6.95 2.40 5.21
CA GLY A 111 5.88 3.31 4.82
C GLY A 111 4.84 2.61 3.95
N SER A 112 3.60 3.07 4.07
CA SER A 112 2.47 2.63 3.27
C SER A 112 1.52 3.82 3.06
N HIS A 113 0.38 3.60 2.42
CA HIS A 113 -0.60 4.64 2.10
C HIS A 113 -2.03 4.13 2.32
N GLY A 114 -3.03 4.99 2.08
CA GLY A 114 -4.45 4.64 2.12
C GLY A 114 -5.27 5.37 3.20
N ARG A 115 -4.62 6.18 4.04
CA ARG A 115 -5.26 7.11 4.97
C ARG A 115 -4.94 8.56 4.59
N MET A 116 -5.78 9.49 5.01
CA MET A 116 -5.51 10.92 4.87
C MET A 116 -4.53 11.36 5.98
N PRO A 117 -3.43 12.06 5.65
CA PRO A 117 -2.54 12.63 6.66
C PRO A 117 -3.25 13.69 7.52
N GLU A 118 -2.95 13.71 8.82
CA GLU A 118 -3.52 14.67 9.77
C GLU A 118 -2.88 16.06 9.69
N ASP A 119 -1.58 16.11 9.38
CA ASP A 119 -0.87 17.37 9.20
C ASP A 119 -1.11 17.90 7.79
N LYS A 120 -1.64 19.12 7.70
CA LYS A 120 -1.87 19.81 6.43
C LYS A 120 -0.57 20.13 5.70
N LEU A 121 0.57 20.14 6.39
CA LEU A 121 1.88 20.27 5.75
C LEU A 121 2.24 19.06 4.88
N ASP A 122 1.63 17.89 5.12
CA ASP A 122 1.81 16.70 4.30
C ASP A 122 0.83 16.65 3.11
N TRP A 123 -0.04 17.65 2.95
CA TRP A 123 -1.01 17.68 1.87
C TRP A 123 -0.39 18.19 0.55
N PRO A 124 -0.94 17.78 -0.62
CA PRO A 124 -0.52 18.32 -1.90
C PRO A 124 -0.73 19.84 -1.99
N ILE A 125 0.19 20.53 -2.66
CA ILE A 125 0.05 21.95 -3.00
C ILE A 125 -0.46 22.12 -4.43
N PHE A 126 -1.41 23.03 -4.62
CA PHE A 126 -1.86 23.47 -5.93
C PHE A 126 -1.35 24.89 -6.19
N VAL A 127 -0.63 25.08 -7.31
CA VAL A 127 -0.02 26.36 -7.67
C VAL A 127 -0.59 26.84 -8.99
N GLU A 128 -1.10 28.07 -8.99
CA GLU A 128 -1.67 28.74 -10.16
C GLU A 128 -1.08 30.15 -10.33
N SER A 129 -1.07 30.64 -11.57
CA SER A 129 -0.47 31.95 -11.91
C SER A 129 -1.36 33.13 -11.56
N GLU A 130 -2.68 32.97 -11.61
CA GLU A 130 -3.63 34.03 -11.30
C GLU A 130 -4.09 33.96 -9.85
N THR A 131 -3.58 34.87 -9.03
CA THR A 131 -4.02 35.00 -7.64
C THR A 131 -5.31 35.83 -7.57
N SER A 132 -6.39 35.22 -7.11
CA SER A 132 -7.58 35.92 -6.62
C SER A 132 -7.87 35.49 -5.18
N GLU A 133 -8.48 36.38 -4.36
CA GLU A 133 -8.90 36.01 -3.00
C GLU A 133 -9.84 34.78 -3.01
N GLN A 134 -10.60 34.61 -4.09
CA GLN A 134 -11.52 33.49 -4.32
C GLN A 134 -10.80 32.16 -4.58
N ASN A 135 -9.54 32.20 -5.00
CA ASN A 135 -8.74 31.01 -5.27
C ASN A 135 -7.80 30.64 -4.13
N SER A 136 -7.78 31.43 -3.05
CA SER A 136 -6.94 31.17 -1.88
C SER A 136 -7.62 30.18 -0.92
N GLY A 137 -6.87 29.17 -0.45
CA GLY A 137 -7.31 28.23 0.58
C GLY A 137 -7.20 26.75 0.20
N GLU A 138 -7.88 25.91 0.98
CA GLU A 138 -8.02 24.48 0.70
C GLU A 138 -8.95 24.24 -0.48
N ILE A 139 -8.62 23.23 -1.28
CA ILE A 139 -9.39 22.83 -2.44
C ILE A 139 -9.71 21.35 -2.32
N GLU A 140 -10.92 20.95 -2.71
CA GLU A 140 -11.23 19.54 -2.79
C GLU A 140 -10.44 18.88 -3.94
N PRO A 141 -9.95 17.64 -3.78
CA PRO A 141 -9.24 16.93 -4.85
C PRO A 141 -10.03 16.85 -6.16
N THR A 142 -11.36 16.85 -6.08
CA THR A 142 -12.27 16.83 -7.25
C THR A 142 -12.29 18.14 -8.03
N GLU A 143 -11.83 19.25 -7.46
CA GLU A 143 -11.76 20.56 -8.14
C GLU A 143 -10.51 20.71 -9.01
N VAL A 144 -9.47 19.89 -8.79
CA VAL A 144 -8.16 20.02 -9.43
C VAL A 144 -8.27 20.04 -10.96
N PHE A 145 -9.09 19.16 -11.54
CA PHE A 145 -9.30 19.10 -12.99
C PHE A 145 -9.87 20.40 -13.54
N GLU A 146 -10.95 20.92 -12.92
CA GLU A 146 -11.63 22.13 -13.38
C GLU A 146 -10.73 23.36 -13.29
N ARG A 147 -9.88 23.44 -12.24
CA ARG A 147 -8.89 24.52 -12.12
C ARG A 147 -7.88 24.48 -13.26
N ILE A 148 -7.28 23.31 -13.52
CA ILE A 148 -6.32 23.14 -14.62
C ILE A 148 -6.98 23.48 -15.97
N TYR A 149 -8.19 22.96 -16.21
CA TYR A 149 -8.91 23.17 -17.47
C TYR A 149 -9.19 24.66 -17.74
N LYS A 150 -9.68 25.40 -16.73
CA LYS A 150 -9.93 26.84 -16.85
C LYS A 150 -8.67 27.65 -17.13
N THR A 151 -7.52 27.26 -16.57
CA THR A 151 -6.24 27.93 -16.82
C THR A 151 -5.74 27.70 -18.25
N VAL A 152 -5.87 26.47 -18.77
CA VAL A 152 -5.34 26.09 -20.09
C VAL A 152 -6.23 26.57 -21.24
N MET A 153 -7.55 26.60 -21.04
CA MET A 153 -8.53 26.89 -22.11
C MET A 153 -8.96 28.36 -22.18
N ARG A 154 -8.24 29.26 -21.51
CA ARG A 154 -8.36 30.71 -21.68
C ARG A 154 -7.68 31.18 -22.96
#